data_AF-A0A965FE50-F1
#
_entry.id   AF-A0A965FE50-F1
#
_cell.length_a   1.000
_cell.length_b   1.000
_cell.length_c   1.000
_cell.angle_alpha   90.00
_cell.angle_beta   90.00
_cell.angle_gamma   90.00
#
_symmetry.space_group_name_H-M   'P 1'
#
loop_
_entity.id
_entity.type
_entity.pdbx_description
1 polymer ?
#
loop_
_entity_poly.entity_id
_entity_poly.type
_entity_poly.pdbx_seq_one_letter_code
_entity_poly.pdbx_strand_id
1 'polypeptide(L)'
;ELLLIDVSWLKAIIVFLVAASAMMLFAAATQGYWLVRCRWWETIVLLLVAFTLFRPGYWLDQWQEPWQRYAGTELTEQLEQTGRDLTVRLDVEGPDFDRPEELNSLTILLELKASQSLQQALDENGILIQVDAENVILEEPMPGSTYFQPFQRFDFYMDDPVRLIAVLEPQTNRPAKEWFYLPALALLALVWFSQRRRSHLASAQG
;
A
#
# COMPACT_ATOMS: atom_id res chain seq x y z
N GLU A 1 -4.57 1.97 -8.64
CA GLU A 1 -4.78 2.91 -9.76
C GLU A 1 -4.29 2.42 -11.12
N LEU A 2 -3.38 1.44 -11.20
CA LEU A 2 -3.13 0.70 -12.46
C LEU A 2 -4.26 -0.29 -12.83
N LEU A 3 -5.20 -0.55 -11.91
CA LEU A 3 -6.27 -1.53 -12.07
C LEU A 3 -7.51 -1.03 -12.82
N LEU A 4 -7.59 0.25 -13.22
CA LEU A 4 -8.69 0.85 -14.01
C LEU A 4 -10.14 0.65 -13.48
N ILE A 5 -10.33 -0.04 -12.36
CA ILE A 5 -11.60 -0.14 -11.65
C ILE A 5 -11.97 1.24 -11.07
N ASP A 6 -13.18 1.70 -11.39
CA ASP A 6 -13.76 3.00 -11.00
C ASP A 6 -12.96 4.26 -11.40
N VAL A 7 -12.21 4.20 -12.50
CA VAL A 7 -11.48 5.37 -13.02
C VAL A 7 -12.31 6.10 -14.07
N SER A 8 -12.62 7.38 -13.82
CA SER A 8 -13.23 8.25 -14.82
C SER A 8 -12.33 8.39 -16.05
N TRP A 9 -12.90 8.50 -17.24
CA TRP A 9 -12.15 8.63 -18.51
C TRP A 9 -11.13 9.78 -18.44
N LEU A 10 -11.47 10.86 -17.73
CA LEU A 10 -10.59 12.00 -17.50
C LEU A 10 -9.38 11.63 -16.63
N LYS A 11 -9.55 10.86 -15.55
CA LYS A 11 -8.43 10.40 -14.72
C LYS A 11 -7.53 9.44 -15.49
N ALA A 12 -8.08 8.58 -16.35
CA ALA A 12 -7.29 7.70 -17.21
C ALA A 12 -6.37 8.48 -18.17
N ILE A 13 -6.91 9.53 -18.82
CA ILE A 13 -6.12 10.41 -19.71
C ILE A 13 -5.01 11.12 -18.94
N ILE A 14 -5.30 11.64 -17.74
CA ILE A 14 -4.29 12.30 -16.90
C ILE A 14 -3.17 11.32 -16.53
N VAL A 15 -3.52 10.12 -16.07
CA VAL A 15 -2.55 9.08 -15.70
C VAL A 15 -1.66 8.72 -16.90
N PHE A 16 -2.25 8.58 -18.09
CA PHE A 16 -1.50 8.32 -19.32
C PHE A 16 -0.51 9.45 -19.64
N LEU A 17 -0.95 10.71 -19.59
CA LEU A 17 -0.09 11.86 -19.85
C LEU A 17 1.05 11.99 -18.83
N VAL A 18 0.75 11.75 -17.56
CA VAL A 18 1.75 11.73 -16.47
C VAL A 18 2.79 10.63 -16.70
N ALA A 19 2.34 9.41 -17.01
CA ALA A 19 3.24 8.28 -17.27
C ALA A 19 4.10 8.51 -18.52
N ALA A 20 3.50 9.02 -19.60
CA ALA A 20 4.23 9.37 -20.83
C ALA A 20 5.30 10.44 -20.56
N SER A 21 4.94 11.49 -19.81
CA SER A 21 5.88 12.55 -19.42
C SER A 21 7.00 11.99 -18.55
N ALA A 22 6.70 11.13 -17.58
CA ALA A 22 7.69 10.48 -16.73
C ALA A 22 8.69 9.64 -17.54
N MET A 23 8.22 8.86 -18.52
CA MET A 23 9.08 8.09 -19.42
C MET A 23 10.00 8.98 -20.25
N MET A 24 9.47 10.10 -20.79
CA MET A 24 10.29 11.05 -21.54
C MET A 24 11.36 11.72 -20.68
N LEU A 25 11.02 12.11 -19.44
CA LEU A 25 11.99 12.70 -18.51
C LEU A 25 13.07 11.70 -18.09
N PHE A 26 12.69 10.44 -17.87
CA PHE A 26 13.64 9.37 -17.59
C PHE A 26 14.60 9.16 -18.77
N ALA A 27 14.10 9.07 -20.00
CA ALA A 27 14.91 8.98 -21.20
C ALA A 27 15.83 10.21 -21.37
N ALA A 28 15.32 11.41 -21.09
CA ALA A 28 16.10 12.64 -21.13
C ALA A 28 17.26 12.65 -20.11
N ALA A 29 17.00 12.11 -18.92
CA ALA A 29 18.01 11.96 -17.88
C ALA A 29 19.09 10.94 -18.26
N THR A 30 18.71 9.77 -18.80
CA THR A 30 19.67 8.71 -19.18
C THR A 30 20.51 9.09 -20.40
N GLN A 31 19.94 9.79 -21.39
CA GLN A 31 20.70 10.30 -22.53
C GLN A 31 21.54 11.55 -22.20
N GLY A 32 21.38 12.13 -21.00
CA GLY A 32 22.10 13.33 -20.56
C GLY A 32 21.72 14.61 -21.32
N TYR A 33 20.53 14.62 -21.95
CA TYR A 33 20.07 15.72 -22.79
C TYR A 33 18.55 15.86 -22.69
N TRP A 34 18.07 17.06 -22.39
CA TRP A 34 16.64 17.39 -22.40
C TRP A 34 16.33 18.53 -23.38
N LEU A 35 16.49 19.80 -22.97
CA LEU A 35 16.53 20.93 -23.91
C LEU A 35 17.97 21.31 -24.27
N VAL A 36 18.87 21.16 -23.31
CA VAL A 36 20.32 21.33 -23.47
C VAL A 36 21.02 20.17 -22.75
N ARG A 37 22.35 20.08 -22.90
CA ARG A 37 23.15 19.08 -22.18
C ARG A 37 22.97 19.23 -20.66
N CYS A 38 22.52 18.15 -20.03
CA CYS A 38 22.21 18.11 -18.60
C CYS A 38 23.51 18.17 -17.78
N ARG A 39 23.50 18.94 -16.69
CA ARG A 39 24.51 18.79 -15.64
C ARG A 39 24.23 17.52 -14.84
N TRP A 40 25.25 16.97 -14.19
CA TRP A 40 25.12 15.77 -13.36
C TRP A 40 23.99 15.90 -12.31
N TRP A 41 23.86 17.07 -11.67
CA TRP A 41 22.78 17.33 -10.73
C TRP A 41 21.40 17.44 -11.41
N GLU A 42 21.31 17.95 -12.64
CA GLU A 42 20.04 18.03 -13.38
C GLU A 42 19.55 16.64 -13.76
N THR A 43 20.48 15.75 -14.13
CA THR A 43 20.15 14.33 -14.36
C THR A 43 19.56 13.69 -13.11
N ILE A 44 20.18 13.89 -11.93
CA ILE A 44 19.65 13.37 -10.65
C ILE A 44 18.25 13.93 -10.37
N VAL A 45 18.05 15.24 -10.55
CA VAL A 45 16.73 15.87 -10.33
C VAL A 45 15.69 15.35 -11.33
N LEU A 46 16.02 15.19 -12.61
CA LEU A 46 15.11 14.63 -13.62
C LEU A 46 14.73 13.18 -13.29
N LEU A 47 15.67 12.36 -12.80
CA LEU A 47 15.38 11.01 -12.32
C LEU A 47 14.45 11.02 -11.10
N LEU A 48 14.69 11.91 -10.13
CA LEU A 48 13.83 12.08 -8.96
C LEU A 48 12.40 12.48 -9.35
N VAL A 49 12.27 13.40 -10.30
CA VAL A 49 10.98 13.85 -10.84
C VAL A 49 10.27 12.69 -11.55
N ALA A 50 10.97 11.97 -12.43
CA ALA A 50 10.41 10.81 -13.12
C ALA A 50 9.94 9.72 -12.15
N PHE A 51 10.74 9.40 -11.12
CA PHE A 51 10.38 8.48 -10.06
C PHE A 51 9.11 8.93 -9.30
N THR A 52 9.04 10.20 -8.94
CA THR A 52 7.89 10.76 -8.20
C THR A 52 6.62 10.75 -9.05
N LEU A 53 6.72 10.98 -10.36
CA LEU A 53 5.58 10.88 -11.28
C LEU A 53 5.09 9.42 -11.43
N PHE A 54 6.00 8.44 -11.45
CA PHE A 54 5.62 7.02 -11.51
C PHE A 54 4.99 6.52 -10.21
N ARG A 55 5.53 6.93 -9.05
CA ARG A 55 5.09 6.44 -7.74
C ARG A 55 5.03 7.59 -6.72
N PRO A 56 4.05 8.50 -6.82
CA PRO A 56 3.91 9.60 -5.86
C PRO A 56 3.60 9.10 -4.45
N GLY A 57 2.88 7.98 -4.35
CA GLY A 57 2.54 7.34 -3.08
C GLY A 57 3.74 6.85 -2.28
N TYR A 58 4.91 6.65 -2.90
CA TYR A 58 6.12 6.24 -2.19
C TYR A 58 6.46 7.18 -1.03
N TRP A 59 6.40 8.49 -1.28
CA TRP A 59 6.70 9.50 -0.27
C TRP A 59 5.66 9.54 0.84
N LEU A 60 4.39 9.34 0.49
CA LEU A 60 3.31 9.27 1.47
C LEU A 60 3.48 8.03 2.37
N ASP A 61 3.84 6.90 1.79
CA ASP A 61 4.06 5.63 2.51
C ASP A 61 5.24 5.71 3.49
N GLN A 62 6.22 6.61 3.26
CA GLN A 62 7.31 6.83 4.21
C GLN A 62 6.90 7.67 5.43
N TRP A 63 5.87 8.52 5.30
CA TRP A 63 5.44 9.40 6.37
C TRP A 63 4.24 8.85 7.15
N GLN A 64 3.30 8.23 6.44
CA GLN A 64 2.11 7.61 7.03
C GLN A 64 1.95 6.23 6.43
N GLU A 65 1.93 5.21 7.30
CA GLU A 65 1.70 3.85 6.85
C GLU A 65 0.31 3.71 6.19
N PRO A 66 0.18 2.87 5.14
CA PRO A 66 -1.10 2.65 4.47
C PRO A 66 -2.13 1.94 5.34
N TRP A 67 -1.67 1.20 6.34
CA TRP A 67 -2.50 0.41 7.24
C TRP A 67 -2.38 0.96 8.65
N GLN A 68 -3.49 0.99 9.38
CA GLN A 68 -3.49 1.18 10.81
C GLN A 68 -3.51 -0.20 11.45
N ARG A 69 -2.46 -0.50 12.22
CA ARG A 69 -2.30 -1.77 12.92
C ARG A 69 -2.94 -1.67 14.28
N TYR A 70 -3.87 -2.56 14.58
CA TYR A 70 -4.50 -2.72 15.88
C TYR A 70 -4.18 -4.10 16.43
N ALA A 71 -4.10 -4.22 17.75
CA ALA A 71 -4.02 -5.53 18.39
C ALA A 71 -5.33 -6.30 18.15
N GLY A 72 -5.24 -7.64 18.09
CA GLY A 72 -6.40 -8.50 17.83
C GLY A 72 -7.58 -8.27 18.78
N THR A 73 -7.31 -7.88 20.03
CA THR A 73 -8.32 -7.62 21.07
C THR A 73 -8.94 -6.21 21.00
N GLU A 74 -8.17 -5.19 20.59
CA GLU A 74 -8.60 -3.78 20.55
C GLU A 74 -9.59 -3.47 19.42
N LEU A 75 -9.53 -4.27 18.35
CA LEU A 75 -10.23 -3.96 17.12
C LEU A 75 -11.74 -4.24 17.20
N THR A 76 -12.18 -5.19 18.04
CA THR A 76 -13.61 -5.52 18.19
C THR A 76 -14.41 -4.28 18.59
N GLU A 77 -13.89 -3.44 19.49
CA GLU A 77 -14.59 -2.26 19.98
C GLU A 77 -14.49 -1.04 19.05
N GLN A 78 -13.37 -0.88 18.34
CA GLN A 78 -13.15 0.28 17.47
C GLN A 78 -13.82 0.16 16.10
N LEU A 79 -13.82 -1.03 15.50
CA LEU A 79 -14.44 -1.20 14.18
C LEU A 79 -15.97 -1.13 14.22
N GLU A 80 -16.59 -1.58 15.32
CA GLU A 80 -18.02 -1.43 15.56
C GLU A 80 -18.47 0.04 15.54
N GLN A 81 -17.60 0.98 15.95
CA GLN A 81 -17.92 2.40 15.99
C GLN A 81 -17.88 3.08 14.62
N THR A 82 -17.15 2.50 13.67
CA THR A 82 -16.96 3.10 12.35
C THR A 82 -18.21 3.04 11.48
N GLY A 83 -19.06 2.03 11.65
CA GLY A 83 -20.30 1.86 10.88
C GLY A 83 -20.12 1.85 9.36
N ARG A 84 -18.94 1.42 8.88
CA ARG A 84 -18.58 1.38 7.46
C ARG A 84 -18.26 -0.06 7.06
N ASP A 85 -18.55 -0.40 5.81
CA ASP A 85 -18.05 -1.63 5.20
C ASP A 85 -16.55 -1.46 4.92
N LEU A 86 -15.74 -2.36 5.46
CA LEU A 86 -14.28 -2.27 5.44
C LEU A 86 -13.69 -3.62 5.04
N THR A 87 -12.66 -3.61 4.20
CA THR A 87 -11.83 -4.80 3.95
C THR A 87 -10.58 -4.69 4.81
N VAL A 88 -10.49 -5.52 5.85
CA VAL A 88 -9.35 -5.55 6.78
C VAL A 88 -8.43 -6.71 6.47
N ARG A 89 -7.14 -6.56 6.81
CA ARG A 89 -6.19 -7.69 6.77
C ARG A 89 -5.96 -8.20 8.17
N LEU A 90 -6.02 -9.52 8.34
CA LEU A 90 -5.79 -10.20 9.60
C LEU A 90 -4.47 -10.95 9.50
N ASP A 91 -3.51 -10.59 10.35
CA ASP A 91 -2.25 -11.30 10.50
C ASP A 91 -2.41 -12.37 11.58
N VAL A 92 -2.38 -13.63 11.16
CA VAL A 92 -2.50 -14.82 11.98
C VAL A 92 -1.14 -15.48 12.10
N GLU A 93 -0.80 -15.93 13.30
CA GLU A 93 0.44 -16.66 13.58
C GLU A 93 0.14 -17.90 14.42
N GLY A 94 0.86 -18.97 14.18
CA GLY A 94 0.74 -20.20 14.95
C GLY A 94 1.86 -21.18 14.60
N PRO A 95 1.93 -22.32 15.32
CA PRO A 95 2.91 -23.37 15.05
C PRO A 95 2.75 -23.91 13.63
N ASP A 96 3.87 -24.17 12.94
CA ASP A 96 3.86 -24.78 11.62
C ASP A 96 3.51 -26.28 11.70
N PHE A 97 2.63 -26.74 10.81
CA PHE A 97 2.16 -28.13 10.78
C PHE A 97 3.27 -29.14 10.48
N ASP A 98 4.22 -28.81 9.60
CA ASP A 98 5.31 -29.70 9.24
C ASP A 98 6.48 -29.58 10.23
N ARG A 99 6.66 -28.39 10.83
CA ARG A 99 7.73 -28.08 11.80
C ARG A 99 7.17 -27.38 13.04
N PRO A 100 6.66 -28.13 14.04
CA PRO A 100 5.96 -27.56 15.19
C PRO A 100 6.79 -26.61 16.07
N GLU A 101 8.11 -26.63 15.97
CA GLU A 101 9.01 -25.70 16.68
C GLU A 101 9.16 -24.34 15.97
N GLU A 102 8.66 -24.19 14.74
CA GLU A 102 8.68 -22.95 13.96
C GLU A 102 7.30 -22.29 13.95
N LEU A 103 7.28 -20.95 14.02
CA LEU A 103 6.05 -20.18 13.86
C LEU A 103 5.85 -19.82 12.39
N ASN A 104 4.67 -20.13 11.86
CA ASN A 104 4.23 -19.71 10.55
C ASN A 104 3.34 -18.46 10.67
N SER A 105 3.22 -17.69 9.59
CA SER A 105 2.34 -16.52 9.53
C SER A 105 1.47 -16.55 8.28
N LEU A 106 0.24 -16.08 8.41
CA LEU A 106 -0.75 -15.99 7.35
C LEU A 106 -1.49 -14.67 7.45
N THR A 107 -1.47 -13.89 6.37
CA THR A 107 -2.35 -12.73 6.24
C THR A 107 -3.58 -13.11 5.42
N ILE A 108 -4.77 -12.93 6.00
CA ILE A 108 -6.06 -13.10 5.30
C ILE A 108 -6.79 -11.77 5.13
N LEU A 109 -7.68 -11.71 4.13
CA LEU A 109 -8.50 -10.54 3.84
C LEU A 109 -9.92 -10.80 4.31
N LEU A 110 -10.41 -10.03 5.27
CA LEU A 110 -11.77 -10.16 5.77
C LEU A 110 -12.59 -8.94 5.34
N GLU A 111 -13.76 -9.20 4.76
CA GLU A 111 -14.77 -8.18 4.53
C GLU A 111 -15.63 -8.03 5.79
N LEU A 112 -15.52 -6.88 6.44
CA LEU A 112 -16.31 -6.52 7.60
C LEU A 112 -17.45 -5.59 7.17
N LYS A 113 -18.69 -6.02 7.36
CA LYS A 113 -19.86 -5.16 7.13
C LYS A 113 -20.12 -4.29 8.34
N ALA A 114 -20.63 -3.09 8.12
CA ALA A 114 -20.97 -2.13 9.17
C ALA A 114 -21.90 -2.69 10.26
N SER A 115 -22.72 -3.69 9.92
CA SER A 115 -23.72 -4.29 10.81
C SER A 115 -23.23 -5.52 11.57
N GLN A 116 -21.96 -5.92 11.43
CA GLN A 116 -21.42 -7.16 11.98
C GLN A 116 -20.19 -6.90 12.84
N SER A 117 -20.05 -7.67 13.92
CA SER A 117 -18.82 -7.69 14.71
C SER A 117 -17.71 -8.50 14.02
N LEU A 118 -16.46 -8.31 14.42
CA LEU A 118 -15.33 -9.09 13.90
C LEU A 118 -15.56 -10.60 14.08
N GLN A 119 -16.10 -11.00 15.24
CA GLN A 119 -16.42 -12.40 15.53
C GLN A 119 -17.47 -12.96 14.55
N GLN A 120 -18.53 -12.20 14.27
CA GLN A 120 -19.56 -12.63 13.32
C GLN A 120 -19.01 -12.77 11.90
N ALA A 121 -18.17 -11.82 11.46
CA ALA A 121 -17.58 -11.88 10.14
C ALA A 121 -16.60 -13.06 9.99
N LEU A 122 -15.84 -13.39 11.04
CA LEU A 122 -14.97 -14.57 11.07
C LEU A 122 -15.76 -15.88 11.04
N ASP A 123 -16.82 -15.97 11.85
CA ASP A 123 -17.72 -17.13 11.90
C ASP A 123 -18.43 -17.37 10.54
N GLU A 124 -18.90 -16.30 9.88
CA GLU A 124 -19.44 -16.38 8.51
C GLU A 124 -18.43 -16.92 7.49
N ASN A 125 -17.14 -16.72 7.75
CA ASN A 125 -16.05 -17.24 6.93
C ASN A 125 -15.52 -18.60 7.41
N GLY A 126 -16.17 -19.21 8.41
CA GLY A 126 -15.86 -20.52 8.97
C GLY A 126 -14.67 -20.52 9.92
N ILE A 127 -14.26 -19.36 10.42
CA ILE A 127 -13.18 -19.21 11.40
C ILE A 127 -13.82 -18.92 12.76
N LEU A 128 -13.73 -19.89 13.68
CA LEU A 128 -14.16 -19.68 15.06
C LEU A 128 -13.03 -19.01 15.84
N ILE A 129 -13.41 -18.10 16.73
CA ILE A 129 -12.47 -17.42 17.63
C ILE A 129 -12.84 -17.61 19.08
N GLN A 130 -11.81 -17.77 19.91
CA GLN A 130 -11.89 -17.72 21.35
C GLN A 130 -11.11 -16.50 21.83
N VAL A 131 -11.81 -15.55 22.45
CA VAL A 131 -11.20 -14.35 23.01
C VAL A 131 -10.85 -14.59 24.47
N ASP A 132 -9.57 -14.45 24.80
CA ASP A 132 -9.07 -14.39 26.16
C ASP A 132 -8.68 -12.95 26.53
N ALA A 133 -8.29 -12.70 27.78
CA ALA A 133 -7.97 -11.37 28.29
C ALA A 133 -6.86 -10.65 27.49
N GLU A 134 -5.93 -11.39 26.88
CA GLU A 134 -4.76 -10.84 26.19
C GLU A 134 -4.64 -11.28 24.72
N ASN A 135 -5.30 -12.38 24.33
CA ASN A 135 -5.13 -12.99 23.02
C ASN A 135 -6.48 -13.34 22.37
N VAL A 136 -6.52 -13.23 21.04
CA VAL A 136 -7.61 -13.80 20.23
C VAL A 136 -7.08 -15.07 19.58
N ILE A 137 -7.55 -16.22 20.05
CA ILE A 137 -7.19 -17.54 19.57
C ILE A 137 -8.14 -17.92 18.42
N LEU A 138 -7.60 -18.48 17.34
CA LEU A 138 -8.38 -19.00 16.22
C LEU A 138 -8.41 -20.52 16.29
N GLU A 139 -9.59 -21.09 16.06
CA GLU A 139 -9.75 -22.54 15.91
C GLU A 139 -9.57 -22.97 14.45
N GLU A 140 -9.40 -24.28 14.26
CA GLU A 140 -9.31 -24.87 12.93
C GLU A 140 -10.60 -24.59 12.15
N PRO A 141 -10.51 -23.97 10.95
CA PRO A 141 -11.69 -23.70 10.16
C PRO A 141 -12.37 -24.99 9.71
N MET A 142 -13.71 -24.98 9.64
CA MET A 142 -14.45 -26.19 9.25
C MET A 142 -14.10 -26.64 7.82
N PRO A 143 -14.03 -27.96 7.54
CA PRO A 143 -13.83 -28.47 6.19
C PRO A 143 -14.87 -27.92 5.22
N GLY A 144 -14.41 -27.34 4.10
CA GLY A 144 -15.26 -26.72 3.09
C GLY A 144 -15.46 -25.20 3.25
N SER A 145 -14.92 -24.59 4.31
CA SER A 145 -14.85 -23.13 4.45
C SER A 145 -13.79 -22.50 3.54
N THR A 146 -13.90 -21.19 3.30
CA THR A 146 -12.98 -20.41 2.45
C THR A 146 -11.53 -20.51 2.92
N TYR A 147 -11.31 -20.56 4.24
CA TYR A 147 -9.98 -20.48 4.85
C TYR A 147 -9.42 -21.81 5.33
N PHE A 148 -10.15 -22.92 5.19
CA PHE A 148 -9.68 -24.25 5.57
C PHE A 148 -8.32 -24.60 4.96
N GLN A 149 -8.21 -24.49 3.63
CA GLN A 149 -6.97 -24.84 2.91
C GLN A 149 -5.77 -23.96 3.32
N PRO A 150 -5.88 -22.62 3.36
CA PRO A 150 -4.78 -21.78 3.85
C PRO A 150 -4.35 -22.07 5.29
N PHE A 151 -5.29 -22.44 6.17
CA PHE A 151 -5.04 -22.67 7.60
C PHE A 151 -4.43 -24.04 7.91
N GLN A 152 -4.47 -25.02 6.98
CA GLN A 152 -3.80 -26.32 7.15
C GLN A 152 -2.28 -26.24 7.34
N ARG A 153 -1.66 -25.07 7.12
CA ARG A 153 -0.25 -24.83 7.44
C ARG A 153 0.03 -24.78 8.94
N PHE A 154 -1.02 -24.58 9.75
CA PHE A 154 -0.89 -24.43 11.19
C PHE A 154 -1.23 -25.73 11.91
N ASP A 155 -0.55 -25.99 13.01
CA ASP A 155 -0.95 -27.03 13.96
C ASP A 155 -1.82 -26.43 15.08
N PHE A 156 -3.11 -26.82 15.11
CA PHE A 156 -4.09 -26.35 16.10
C PHE A 156 -4.10 -27.19 17.38
N TYR A 157 -3.37 -28.31 17.42
CA TYR A 157 -3.44 -29.30 18.51
C TYR A 157 -2.22 -29.24 19.44
N MET A 158 -1.30 -28.31 19.20
CA MET A 158 -0.13 -28.05 20.04
C MET A 158 -0.47 -27.17 21.25
N ASP A 159 0.47 -27.10 22.21
CA ASP A 159 0.33 -26.26 23.40
C ASP A 159 0.27 -24.75 23.06
N ASP A 160 0.95 -24.33 21.99
CA ASP A 160 0.94 -22.95 21.49
C ASP A 160 -0.24 -22.75 20.51
N PRO A 161 -1.23 -21.91 20.84
CA PRO A 161 -2.41 -21.74 20.00
C PRO A 161 -2.14 -20.83 18.79
N VAL A 162 -2.92 -21.02 17.73
CA VAL A 162 -2.99 -20.10 16.60
C VAL A 162 -3.69 -18.82 17.04
N ARG A 163 -3.04 -17.67 16.86
CA ARG A 163 -3.48 -16.37 17.39
C ARG A 163 -3.56 -15.29 16.32
N LEU A 164 -4.49 -14.37 16.51
CA LEU A 164 -4.59 -13.14 15.73
C LEU A 164 -3.65 -12.10 16.32
N ILE A 165 -2.56 -11.81 15.61
CA ILE A 165 -1.54 -10.88 16.09
C ILE A 165 -1.94 -9.45 15.80
N ALA A 166 -2.47 -9.20 14.60
CA ALA A 166 -2.81 -7.86 14.21
C ALA A 166 -3.95 -7.83 13.22
N VAL A 167 -4.69 -6.72 13.31
CA VAL A 167 -5.65 -6.35 12.29
C VAL A 167 -5.26 -5.02 11.69
N LEU A 168 -5.20 -5.00 10.37
CA LEU A 168 -4.71 -3.90 9.57
C LEU A 168 -5.91 -3.30 8.83
N GLU A 169 -6.35 -2.12 9.29
CA GLU A 169 -7.39 -1.33 8.65
C GLU A 169 -6.78 -0.39 7.60
N PRO A 170 -7.37 -0.24 6.40
CA PRO A 170 -6.92 0.77 5.45
C PRO A 170 -7.17 2.19 6.01
N GLN A 171 -6.10 2.96 6.18
CA GLN A 171 -6.22 4.32 6.69
C GLN A 171 -6.95 5.24 5.70
N THR A 172 -8.10 5.77 6.12
CA THR A 172 -8.92 6.66 5.28
C THR A 172 -8.57 8.15 5.41
N ASN A 173 -7.81 8.55 6.43
CA ASN A 173 -7.45 9.96 6.67
C ASN A 173 -6.12 10.39 5.99
N ARG A 174 -5.65 9.64 4.99
CA ARG A 174 -4.40 9.96 4.31
C ARG A 174 -4.61 11.07 3.28
N PRO A 175 -3.72 12.07 3.18
CA PRO A 175 -3.80 13.07 2.13
C PRO A 175 -3.69 12.39 0.76
N ALA A 176 -4.39 12.95 -0.24
CA ALA A 176 -4.34 12.40 -1.59
C ALA A 176 -2.88 12.36 -2.09
N LYS A 177 -2.42 11.19 -2.54
CA LYS A 177 -1.05 11.02 -3.07
C LYS A 177 -0.69 12.00 -4.22
N GLU A 178 -1.70 12.54 -4.90
CA GLU A 178 -1.57 13.51 -5.99
C GLU A 178 -0.87 14.82 -5.54
N TRP A 179 -0.87 15.13 -4.24
CA TRP A 179 -0.12 16.26 -3.67
C TRP A 179 1.38 16.20 -3.98
N PHE A 180 1.95 15.00 -4.14
CA PHE A 180 3.37 14.83 -4.48
C PHE A 180 3.70 15.15 -5.96
N TYR A 181 2.70 15.33 -6.83
CA TYR A 181 2.95 15.85 -8.17
C TYR A 181 3.37 17.32 -8.15
N LEU A 182 2.86 18.13 -7.21
CA LEU A 182 3.21 19.55 -7.10
C LEU A 182 4.71 19.79 -6.86
N PRO A 183 5.37 19.17 -5.86
CA PRO A 183 6.81 19.35 -5.68
C PRO A 183 7.61 18.79 -6.86
N ALA A 184 7.18 17.69 -7.48
CA ALA A 184 7.84 17.15 -8.67
C ALA A 184 7.80 18.13 -9.85
N LEU A 185 6.64 18.76 -10.11
CA LEU A 185 6.48 19.77 -11.15
C LEU A 185 7.26 21.05 -10.84
N ALA A 186 7.36 21.45 -9.57
CA ALA A 186 8.18 22.59 -9.16
C ALA A 186 9.68 22.35 -9.43
N LEU A 187 10.19 21.15 -9.10
CA LEU A 187 11.56 20.75 -9.43
C LEU A 187 11.80 20.70 -10.94
N LEU A 188 10.84 20.17 -11.70
CA LEU A 188 10.92 20.17 -13.16
C LEU A 188 10.98 21.59 -13.73
N ALA A 189 10.15 22.49 -13.23
CA ALA A 189 10.14 23.90 -13.63
C ALA A 189 11.48 24.60 -13.32
N LEU A 190 12.11 24.28 -12.19
CA LEU A 190 13.43 24.78 -11.83
C LEU A 190 14.50 24.31 -12.83
N VAL A 191 14.53 23.01 -13.17
CA VAL A 191 15.45 22.47 -14.17
C VAL A 191 15.20 23.11 -15.53
N TRP A 192 13.93 23.25 -15.93
CA TRP A 192 13.56 23.88 -17.19
C TRP A 192 14.03 25.33 -17.27
N PHE A 193 13.84 26.11 -16.21
CA PHE A 193 14.28 27.50 -16.16
C PHE A 193 15.81 27.64 -16.17
N SER A 194 16.53 26.77 -15.45
CA SER A 194 18.00 26.65 -15.50
C SER A 194 18.49 26.35 -16.92
N GLN A 195 17.84 25.42 -17.62
CA GLN A 195 18.18 25.06 -19.00
C GLN A 195 17.87 26.19 -19.98
N ARG A 196 16.71 26.84 -19.85
CA ARG A 196 16.28 27.94 -20.73
C ARG A 196 17.17 29.17 -20.62
N ARG A 197 17.62 29.54 -19.41
CA ARG A 197 18.61 30.62 -19.25
C ARG A 197 19.92 30.32 -19.99
N ARG A 198 20.35 29.05 -20.01
CA ARG A 198 21.58 28.64 -20.69
C ARG A 198 21.43 28.58 -22.21
N SER A 199 20.28 28.15 -22.73
CA SER A 199 20.04 28.14 -24.17
C SER A 199 20.08 29.55 -24.77
N HIS A 200 19.47 30.54 -24.09
CA HIS A 200 19.49 31.94 -24.53
C HIS A 200 20.91 32.56 -24.56
N LEU A 201 21.80 32.17 -23.64
CA LEU A 201 23.19 32.64 -23.63
C LEU A 201 24.01 32.05 -24.80
N ALA A 202 23.73 30.82 -25.21
CA ALA A 202 24.40 30.18 -26.33
C ALA A 202 23.95 30.78 -27.69
N SER A 203 22.70 31.25 -27.80
CA SER A 203 22.17 31.88 -29.02
C SER A 203 22.64 33.33 -29.22
N ALA A 204 23.11 34.00 -28.16
CA ALA A 204 23.56 35.40 -28.21
C ALA A 204 25.06 35.55 -28.57
N GLN A 205 25.80 34.43 -28.66
CA GLN A 205 27.23 34.41 -28.98
C GLN A 205 27.55 33.80 -30.36
N GLY A 206 26.53 33.39 -31.12
CA GLY A 206 26.66 32.89 -32.50
C GLY A 206 26.01 33.84 -33.48
#